data_AF-A0A925QF98-F1
#
_entry.id   AF-A0A925QF98-F1
#
_cell.length_a   1.000
_cell.length_b   1.000
_cell.length_c   1.000
_cell.angle_alpha   90.00
_cell.angle_beta   90.00
_cell.angle_gamma   90.00
#
_symmetry.space_group_name_H-M   'P 1'
#
loop_
_entity.id
_entity.type
_entity.pdbx_description
1 polymer ?
#
loop_
_entity_poly.entity_id
_entity_poly.type
_entity_poly.pdbx_seq_one_letter_code
_entity_poly.pdbx_strand_id
1 'polypeptide(L)'
;MKRSIIYNSLMLSITALLLSFTATAQPKAGSVIIGNFHMQSGSPMVASIISVNGKEFTCRFSHSNSTYVFLAEDIDGTAKVVSSKGGKFAKDTWFYFVEYFIVNETYECILNKTEWEPVIVKFGDGKSFLGDVSNFTADGGYDIRFWHSWSKYSFDKNGVVIKSGGAYPAGKDAKIFCASAAYPAPMGLKLPQLKEQKLNKQ
;
A
#
# COMPACT_ATOMS: atom_id res chain seq x y z
N MET A 1 -60.99 30.21 43.72
CA MET A 1 -59.83 29.80 44.55
C MET A 1 -58.70 29.38 43.63
N LYS A 2 -57.50 29.90 43.89
CA LYS A 2 -56.24 29.70 43.17
C LYS A 2 -55.81 28.22 43.11
N ARG A 3 -55.23 27.77 41.99
CA ARG A 3 -53.96 27.00 41.93
C ARG A 3 -53.24 27.24 40.60
N SER A 4 -52.04 27.83 40.69
CA SER A 4 -51.03 27.88 39.62
C SER A 4 -50.42 26.51 39.39
N ILE A 5 -50.02 26.21 38.15
CA ILE A 5 -48.90 25.31 37.86
C ILE A 5 -48.03 25.99 36.79
N ILE A 6 -46.92 26.57 37.26
CA ILE A 6 -45.74 26.88 36.48
C ILE A 6 -44.80 25.69 36.72
N TYR A 7 -44.44 24.91 35.71
CA TYR A 7 -43.21 24.12 35.75
C TYR A 7 -42.65 23.84 34.35
N ASN A 8 -41.45 24.39 34.15
CA ASN A 8 -40.31 23.81 33.45
C ASN A 8 -40.31 23.74 31.92
N SER A 9 -39.98 24.90 31.36
CA SER A 9 -38.97 25.07 30.31
C SER A 9 -37.66 24.32 30.64
N LEU A 10 -37.53 23.04 30.32
CA LEU A 10 -36.24 22.36 30.23
C LEU A 10 -36.46 21.00 29.58
N MET A 11 -35.60 20.59 28.65
CA MET A 11 -35.63 19.32 27.89
C MET A 11 -36.21 19.41 26.47
N LEU A 12 -35.76 20.36 25.66
CA LEU A 12 -35.73 20.13 24.22
C LEU A 12 -34.48 20.74 23.56
N SER A 13 -33.36 20.60 24.23
CA SER A 13 -32.03 20.68 23.61
C SER A 13 -31.37 19.33 23.85
N ILE A 14 -31.98 18.27 23.30
CA ILE A 14 -31.24 17.03 23.01
C ILE A 14 -30.19 17.47 22.02
N THR A 15 -29.02 17.72 22.57
CA THR A 15 -27.75 17.79 21.90
C THR A 15 -27.62 16.45 21.18
N ALA A 16 -28.17 16.38 19.97
CA ALA A 16 -27.66 15.50 18.94
C ALA A 16 -26.27 16.04 18.60
N LEU A 17 -25.35 15.84 19.56
CA LEU A 17 -23.92 15.86 19.33
C LEU A 17 -23.71 14.66 18.41
N LEU A 18 -23.96 14.91 17.12
CA LEU A 18 -23.49 14.12 16.02
C LEU A 18 -21.97 14.06 16.24
N LEU A 19 -21.54 13.06 16.99
CA LEU A 19 -20.21 12.51 16.90
C LEU A 19 -20.10 12.03 15.45
N SER A 20 -19.82 12.95 14.55
CA SER A 20 -19.18 12.65 13.30
C SER A 20 -17.83 12.08 13.69
N PHE A 21 -17.82 10.78 14.00
CA PHE A 21 -16.62 9.99 13.90
C PHE A 21 -16.20 10.13 12.44
N THR A 22 -15.33 11.10 12.18
CA THR A 22 -14.53 11.09 10.98
C THR A 22 -13.72 9.82 11.11
N ALA A 23 -14.24 8.74 10.51
CA ALA A 23 -13.53 7.50 10.42
C ALA A 23 -12.28 7.81 9.59
N THR A 24 -11.17 8.08 10.29
CA THR A 24 -9.86 8.18 9.66
C THR A 24 -9.64 6.83 9.02
N ALA A 25 -9.65 6.80 7.71
CA ALA A 25 -9.62 5.55 6.99
C ALA A 25 -8.25 4.89 7.30
N GLN A 26 -8.31 3.66 7.83
CA GLN A 26 -7.16 2.98 8.41
C GLN A 26 -6.50 2.07 7.37
N PRO A 27 -5.17 1.87 7.46
CA PRO A 27 -4.50 0.88 6.65
C PRO A 27 -5.04 -0.53 6.92
N LYS A 28 -4.93 -1.44 5.95
CA LYS A 28 -5.44 -2.81 6.04
C LYS A 28 -4.29 -3.79 6.27
N ALA A 29 -4.50 -4.76 7.17
CA ALA A 29 -3.56 -5.87 7.32
C ALA A 29 -3.44 -6.66 6.00
N GLY A 30 -2.21 -7.03 5.64
CA GLY A 30 -1.91 -7.74 4.39
C GLY A 30 -1.70 -6.84 3.17
N SER A 31 -1.94 -5.52 3.27
CA SER A 31 -1.63 -4.59 2.20
C SER A 31 -0.12 -4.29 2.13
N VAL A 32 0.29 -3.62 1.05
CA VAL A 32 1.66 -3.17 0.83
C VAL A 32 1.65 -1.65 0.78
N ILE A 33 2.55 -1.01 1.53
CA ILE A 33 2.74 0.44 1.48
C ILE A 33 4.04 0.77 0.76
N ILE A 34 4.02 1.86 0.01
CA ILE A 34 5.20 2.52 -0.53
C ILE A 34 5.28 3.91 0.03
N GLY A 35 6.44 4.30 0.58
CA GLY A 35 6.54 5.57 1.26
C GLY A 35 7.96 6.03 1.54
N ASN A 36 8.07 7.23 2.09
CA ASN A 36 9.33 7.86 2.48
C ASN A 36 9.23 8.42 3.88
N PHE A 37 10.31 8.27 4.64
CA PHE A 37 10.49 9.01 5.88
C PHE A 37 10.78 10.48 5.55
N HIS A 38 10.25 11.39 6.37
CA HIS A 38 10.47 12.83 6.21
C HIS A 38 11.98 13.14 6.13
N MET A 39 12.34 14.08 5.25
CA MET A 39 13.71 14.54 5.01
C MET A 39 14.67 13.53 4.37
N GLN A 40 14.24 12.36 3.92
CA GLN A 40 15.06 11.52 3.05
C GLN A 40 14.88 11.88 1.57
N SER A 41 15.95 12.36 0.94
CA SER A 41 16.12 12.27 -0.51
C SER A 41 16.51 10.83 -0.84
N GLY A 42 15.54 10.00 -1.22
CA GLY A 42 15.77 8.58 -1.42
C GLY A 42 14.75 7.91 -2.31
N SER A 43 15.09 6.69 -2.73
CA SER A 43 14.12 5.79 -3.35
C SER A 43 13.04 5.44 -2.32
N PRO A 44 11.76 5.43 -2.72
CA PRO A 44 10.69 5.06 -1.83
C PRO A 44 10.86 3.64 -1.30
N MET A 45 10.49 3.45 -0.04
CA MET A 45 10.61 2.20 0.67
C MET A 45 9.30 1.42 0.59
N VAL A 46 9.42 0.11 0.35
CA VAL A 46 8.28 -0.81 0.30
C VAL A 46 8.20 -1.63 1.58
N ALA A 47 7.01 -1.70 2.19
CA ALA A 47 6.74 -2.48 3.38
C ALA A 47 5.39 -3.19 3.30
N SER A 48 5.27 -4.35 3.96
CA SER A 48 3.99 -5.05 4.11
C SER A 48 3.38 -4.73 5.47
N ILE A 49 2.08 -4.46 5.52
CA ILE A 49 1.34 -4.28 6.76
C ILE A 49 1.04 -5.66 7.36
N ILE A 50 1.57 -5.91 8.56
CA ILE A 50 1.44 -7.19 9.27
C ILE A 50 0.18 -7.20 10.13
N SER A 51 -0.07 -6.10 10.84
CA SER A 51 -1.19 -5.99 11.78
C SER A 51 -1.64 -4.54 11.93
N VAL A 52 -2.91 -4.37 12.32
CA VAL A 52 -3.55 -3.07 12.55
C VAL A 52 -4.31 -3.15 13.88
N ASN A 53 -4.12 -2.17 14.74
CA ASN A 53 -4.74 -2.06 16.06
C ASN A 53 -5.18 -0.61 16.31
N GLY A 54 -6.40 -0.27 15.88
CA GLY A 54 -6.86 1.11 15.86
C GLY A 54 -5.95 1.95 14.97
N LYS A 55 -5.52 3.13 15.45
CA LYS A 55 -4.64 4.02 14.68
C LYS A 55 -3.21 3.48 14.55
N GLU A 56 -2.83 2.46 15.30
CA GLU A 56 -1.50 1.87 15.18
C GLU A 56 -1.48 0.73 14.15
N PHE A 57 -0.43 0.67 13.35
CA PHE A 57 -0.21 -0.44 12.42
C PHE A 57 1.26 -0.84 12.39
N THR A 58 1.51 -2.14 12.25
CA THR A 58 2.86 -2.72 12.22
C THR A 58 3.22 -3.10 10.79
N CYS A 59 4.39 -2.67 10.33
CA CYS A 59 4.90 -2.94 8.99
C CYS A 59 6.26 -3.63 9.02
N ARG A 60 6.52 -4.49 8.04
CA ARG A 60 7.85 -5.06 7.78
C ARG A 60 8.40 -4.52 6.46
N PHE A 61 9.55 -3.86 6.51
CA PHE A 61 10.20 -3.31 5.33
C PHE A 61 10.95 -4.39 4.56
N SER A 62 10.69 -4.48 3.26
CA SER A 62 11.21 -5.56 2.40
C SER A 62 12.73 -5.53 2.26
N HIS A 63 13.34 -4.32 2.25
CA HIS A 63 14.77 -4.14 1.97
C HIS A 63 15.68 -4.42 3.17
N SER A 64 15.23 -4.11 4.39
CA SER A 64 16.05 -4.21 5.61
C SER A 64 15.56 -5.26 6.58
N ASN A 65 14.39 -5.85 6.31
CA ASN A 65 13.69 -6.74 7.23
C ASN A 65 13.31 -6.09 8.58
N SER A 66 13.49 -4.77 8.70
CA SER A 66 13.13 -4.01 9.89
C SER A 66 11.61 -3.97 10.06
N THR A 67 11.18 -3.97 11.31
CA THR A 67 9.76 -3.84 11.67
C THR A 67 9.53 -2.50 12.34
N TYR A 68 8.47 -1.81 11.95
CA TYR A 68 8.06 -0.54 12.51
C TYR A 68 6.62 -0.61 12.98
N VAL A 69 6.34 0.00 14.13
CA VAL A 69 4.97 0.34 14.55
C VAL A 69 4.78 1.81 14.23
N PHE A 70 3.71 2.12 13.51
CA PHE A 70 3.33 3.45 13.10
C PHE A 70 2.01 3.86 13.72
N LEU A 71 1.85 5.14 14.03
CA LEU A 71 0.59 5.76 14.39
C LEU A 71 0.07 6.55 13.17
N ALA A 72 -1.05 6.13 12.60
CA ALA A 72 -1.73 6.83 11.53
C ALA A 72 -2.28 8.17 12.03
N GLU A 73 -2.08 9.22 11.25
CA GLU A 73 -2.50 10.57 11.58
C GLU A 73 -3.79 10.91 10.83
N ASP A 74 -4.43 12.03 11.18
CA ASP A 74 -5.72 12.41 10.59
C ASP A 74 -5.60 12.89 9.12
N ILE A 75 -4.37 12.99 8.62
CA ILE A 75 -4.06 13.30 7.22
C ILE A 75 -3.76 11.99 6.49
N ASP A 76 -4.55 11.69 5.47
CA ASP A 76 -4.38 10.50 4.62
C ASP A 76 -2.93 10.32 4.16
N GLY A 77 -2.45 9.09 4.21
CA GLY A 77 -1.10 8.74 3.74
C GLY A 77 0.01 9.30 4.62
N THR A 78 -0.27 9.61 5.89
CA THR A 78 0.74 10.04 6.87
C THR A 78 0.69 9.23 8.16
N ALA A 79 1.87 8.94 8.71
CA ALA A 79 2.00 8.28 10.01
C ALA A 79 3.31 8.68 10.70
N LYS A 80 3.40 8.44 12.01
CA LYS A 80 4.64 8.61 12.80
C LYS A 80 5.14 7.29 13.35
N VAL A 81 6.46 7.15 13.45
CA VAL A 81 7.08 6.01 14.12
C VAL A 81 6.72 6.03 15.61
N VAL A 82 6.12 4.95 16.10
CA VAL A 82 5.91 4.69 17.54
C VAL A 82 7.10 3.92 18.10
N SER A 83 7.51 2.87 17.40
CA SER A 83 8.67 2.03 17.76
C SER A 83 9.23 1.31 16.53
N SER A 84 10.44 0.76 16.66
CA SER A 84 11.02 -0.07 15.61
C SER A 84 11.92 -1.18 16.17
N LYS A 85 12.05 -2.26 15.41
CA LYS A 85 12.98 -3.37 15.64
C LYS A 85 13.88 -3.53 14.41
N GLY A 86 15.18 -3.28 14.60
CA GLY A 86 16.16 -3.28 13.50
C GLY A 86 16.05 -2.08 12.55
N GLY A 87 15.17 -1.13 12.87
CA GLY A 87 14.99 0.12 12.13
C GLY A 87 15.94 1.21 12.62
N LYS A 88 16.31 2.16 11.74
CA LYS A 88 17.17 3.31 12.08
C LYS A 88 16.42 4.59 12.43
N PHE A 89 15.19 4.74 11.96
CA PHE A 89 14.37 5.92 12.21
C PHE A 89 13.79 5.92 13.63
N ALA A 90 13.98 7.03 14.34
CA ALA A 90 13.58 7.21 15.72
C ALA A 90 12.05 7.41 15.86
N LYS A 91 11.55 7.29 17.09
CA LYS A 91 10.18 7.65 17.46
C LYS A 91 9.84 9.08 16.98
N ASP A 92 8.57 9.30 16.64
CA ASP A 92 7.98 10.55 16.14
C ASP A 92 8.49 10.99 14.75
N THR A 93 9.33 10.18 14.09
CA THR A 93 9.70 10.40 12.68
C THR A 93 8.48 10.20 11.79
N TRP A 94 8.18 11.19 10.96
CA TRP A 94 7.10 11.14 9.97
C TRP A 94 7.41 10.18 8.81
N PHE A 95 6.38 9.47 8.35
CA PHE A 95 6.37 8.59 7.20
C PHE A 95 5.17 8.92 6.31
N TYR A 96 5.44 9.25 5.04
CA TYR A 96 4.44 9.55 4.03
C TYR A 96 4.31 8.35 3.11
N PHE A 97 3.10 7.86 2.88
CA PHE A 97 2.91 6.61 2.15
C PHE A 97 1.65 6.59 1.30
N VAL A 98 1.67 5.69 0.33
CA VAL A 98 0.50 5.22 -0.42
C VAL A 98 0.33 3.74 -0.09
N GLU A 99 -0.90 3.33 0.19
CA GLU A 99 -1.23 1.92 0.41
C GLU A 99 -1.71 1.28 -0.88
N TYR A 100 -1.29 0.05 -1.12
CA TYR A 100 -1.75 -0.81 -2.19
C TYR A 100 -2.36 -2.07 -1.61
N PHE A 101 -3.61 -2.35 -1.95
CA PHE A 101 -4.31 -3.54 -1.52
C PHE A 101 -4.82 -4.33 -2.72
N ILE A 102 -4.99 -5.64 -2.52
CA ILE A 102 -5.52 -6.56 -3.52
C ILE A 102 -7.02 -6.27 -3.68
N VAL A 103 -7.45 -5.98 -4.90
CA VAL A 103 -8.87 -5.75 -5.22
C VAL A 103 -9.54 -6.98 -5.78
N ASN A 104 -8.81 -7.76 -6.57
CA ASN A 104 -9.31 -8.99 -7.16
C ASN A 104 -8.19 -10.03 -7.25
N GLU A 105 -8.55 -11.29 -6.98
CA GLU A 105 -7.65 -12.44 -7.08
C GLU A 105 -7.64 -13.09 -8.47
N THR A 106 -8.47 -12.59 -9.40
CA THR A 106 -8.57 -13.18 -10.73
C THR A 106 -7.53 -12.64 -11.68
N TYR A 107 -6.88 -13.55 -12.41
CA TYR A 107 -5.98 -13.27 -13.52
C TYR A 107 -6.57 -12.34 -14.58
N GLU A 108 -7.89 -12.39 -14.75
CA GLU A 108 -8.64 -11.58 -15.71
C GLU A 108 -8.44 -10.07 -15.50
N CYS A 109 -8.15 -9.65 -14.27
CA CYS A 109 -7.89 -8.26 -14.00
C CYS A 109 -6.56 -7.80 -14.63
N ILE A 110 -5.55 -8.68 -14.74
CA ILE A 110 -4.23 -8.40 -15.33
C ILE A 110 -4.32 -8.29 -16.85
N LEU A 111 -5.11 -9.16 -17.48
CA LEU A 111 -5.30 -9.18 -18.94
C LEU A 111 -5.91 -7.88 -19.48
N ASN A 112 -6.60 -7.14 -18.63
CA ASN A 112 -7.19 -5.85 -18.96
C ASN A 112 -6.35 -4.65 -18.49
N LYS A 113 -5.20 -4.87 -17.83
CA LYS A 113 -4.33 -3.78 -17.40
C LYS A 113 -3.55 -3.21 -18.58
N THR A 114 -3.33 -1.91 -18.56
CA THR A 114 -2.30 -1.29 -19.40
C THR A 114 -0.92 -1.54 -18.80
N GLU A 115 0.12 -1.38 -19.61
CA GLU A 115 1.47 -1.27 -19.09
C GLU A 115 1.54 -0.22 -17.96
N TRP A 116 2.44 -0.46 -17.02
CA TRP A 116 2.78 0.34 -15.86
C TRP A 116 1.76 0.35 -14.73
N GLU A 117 0.66 -0.40 -14.86
CA GLU A 117 -0.29 -0.52 -13.77
C GLU A 117 0.26 -1.38 -12.61
N PRO A 118 -0.08 -1.02 -11.35
CA PRO A 118 0.43 -1.70 -10.18
C PRO A 118 -0.21 -3.09 -10.01
N VAL A 119 0.63 -4.05 -9.62
CA VAL A 119 0.26 -5.43 -9.32
C VAL A 119 0.99 -5.91 -8.07
N ILE A 120 0.37 -6.82 -7.32
CA ILE A 120 0.99 -7.53 -6.21
C ILE A 120 1.26 -8.97 -6.67
N VAL A 121 2.48 -9.46 -6.50
CA VAL A 121 2.86 -10.85 -6.80
C VAL A 121 3.13 -11.58 -5.50
N LYS A 122 2.42 -12.68 -5.26
CA LYS A 122 2.61 -13.58 -4.12
C LYS A 122 3.27 -14.88 -4.57
N PHE A 123 4.45 -15.16 -4.07
CA PHE A 123 5.17 -16.40 -4.36
C PHE A 123 4.74 -17.54 -3.44
N GLY A 124 5.09 -18.77 -3.80
CA GLY A 124 4.75 -19.97 -3.02
C GLY A 124 5.29 -19.99 -1.57
N ASP A 125 6.27 -19.15 -1.23
CA ASP A 125 6.75 -18.96 0.14
C ASP A 125 5.88 -18.02 0.98
N GLY A 126 4.76 -17.56 0.42
CA GLY A 126 3.80 -16.67 1.06
C GLY A 126 4.19 -15.19 1.03
N LYS A 127 5.36 -14.82 0.51
CA LYS A 127 5.79 -13.42 0.40
C LYS A 127 5.10 -12.72 -0.76
N SER A 128 4.70 -11.47 -0.53
CA SER A 128 4.06 -10.61 -1.52
C SER A 128 4.93 -9.41 -1.84
N PHE A 129 5.02 -9.05 -3.12
CA PHE A 129 5.81 -7.92 -3.59
C PHE A 129 5.00 -7.06 -4.56
N LEU A 130 5.09 -5.74 -4.38
CA LEU A 130 4.49 -4.76 -5.29
C LEU A 130 5.41 -4.52 -6.50
N GLY A 131 4.82 -4.46 -7.68
CA GLY A 131 5.49 -4.15 -8.92
C GLY A 131 4.54 -3.53 -9.94
N ASP A 132 5.05 -3.31 -11.15
CA ASP A 132 4.29 -2.86 -12.30
C ASP A 132 4.39 -3.85 -13.45
N VAL A 133 3.32 -3.99 -14.23
CA VAL A 133 3.35 -4.73 -15.49
C VAL A 133 4.14 -3.90 -16.50
N SER A 134 5.32 -4.36 -16.88
CA SER A 134 6.21 -3.61 -17.79
C SER A 134 6.04 -3.97 -19.27
N ASN A 135 5.47 -5.13 -19.59
CA ASN A 135 5.19 -5.58 -20.96
C ASN A 135 4.26 -6.81 -20.94
N PHE A 136 3.53 -7.04 -22.02
CA PHE A 136 2.80 -8.29 -22.29
C PHE A 136 3.48 -9.08 -23.41
N THR A 137 3.59 -10.39 -23.25
CA THR A 137 4.21 -11.25 -24.27
C THR A 137 3.15 -11.79 -25.24
N ALA A 138 3.58 -12.15 -26.45
CA ALA A 138 2.68 -12.59 -27.52
C ALA A 138 1.90 -13.88 -27.18
N ASP A 139 2.42 -14.69 -26.26
CA ASP A 139 1.80 -15.93 -25.76
C ASP A 139 0.90 -15.72 -24.53
N GLY A 140 0.65 -14.47 -24.14
CA GLY A 140 -0.22 -14.10 -23.03
C GLY A 140 0.47 -14.14 -21.65
N GLY A 141 1.79 -14.24 -21.63
CA GLY A 141 2.60 -13.95 -20.44
C GLY A 141 2.81 -12.45 -20.24
N TYR A 142 3.60 -12.10 -19.23
CA TYR A 142 3.86 -10.70 -18.89
C TYR A 142 5.16 -10.52 -18.11
N ASP A 143 5.76 -9.34 -18.28
CA ASP A 143 6.94 -8.92 -17.56
C ASP A 143 6.54 -8.01 -16.39
N ILE A 144 6.96 -8.34 -15.18
CA ILE A 144 6.75 -7.50 -13.99
C ILE A 144 8.09 -6.93 -13.51
N ARG A 145 8.12 -5.64 -13.24
CA ARG A 145 9.23 -5.00 -12.53
C ARG A 145 8.86 -4.70 -11.09
N PHE A 146 9.63 -5.25 -10.16
CA PHE A 146 9.37 -5.07 -8.74
C PHE A 146 9.94 -3.76 -8.19
N TRP A 147 9.15 -3.03 -7.42
CA TRP A 147 9.52 -1.69 -6.94
C TRP A 147 10.58 -1.72 -5.84
N HIS A 148 10.67 -2.82 -5.09
CA HIS A 148 11.62 -2.93 -3.98
C HIS A 148 13.06 -3.24 -4.43
N SER A 149 13.25 -3.90 -5.57
CA SER A 149 14.57 -4.35 -6.05
C SER A 149 14.92 -3.89 -7.46
N TRP A 150 13.94 -3.37 -8.21
CA TRP A 150 14.04 -3.08 -9.64
C TRP A 150 14.30 -4.31 -10.52
N SER A 151 14.26 -5.51 -9.94
CA SER A 151 14.35 -6.77 -10.68
C SER A 151 13.16 -6.91 -11.62
N LYS A 152 13.44 -7.36 -12.84
CA LYS A 152 12.42 -7.75 -13.82
C LYS A 152 12.25 -9.27 -13.82
N TYR A 153 11.00 -9.71 -13.93
CA TYR A 153 10.62 -11.10 -14.04
C TYR A 153 9.68 -11.27 -15.22
N SER A 154 9.83 -12.34 -15.97
CA SER A 154 8.89 -12.76 -17.00
C SER A 154 8.09 -13.93 -16.47
N PHE A 155 6.77 -13.86 -16.57
CA PHE A 155 5.84 -14.91 -16.17
C PHE A 155 5.10 -15.43 -17.39
N ASP A 156 4.80 -16.73 -17.39
CA ASP A 156 3.85 -17.29 -18.34
C ASP A 156 2.41 -16.89 -17.97
N LYS A 157 1.45 -17.26 -18.84
CA LYS A 157 0.03 -17.01 -18.61
C LYS A 157 -0.56 -17.67 -17.35
N ASN A 158 0.17 -18.60 -16.72
CA ASN A 158 -0.26 -19.31 -15.51
C ASN A 158 0.46 -18.79 -14.25
N GLY A 159 1.43 -17.89 -14.39
CA GLY A 159 2.13 -17.27 -13.26
C GLY A 159 3.39 -18.00 -12.86
N VAL A 160 3.89 -18.85 -13.75
CA VAL A 160 5.17 -19.51 -13.59
C VAL A 160 6.27 -18.57 -14.09
N VAL A 161 7.31 -18.38 -13.28
CA VAL A 161 8.48 -17.61 -13.68
C VAL A 161 9.17 -18.30 -14.86
N ILE A 162 9.29 -17.62 -16.00
CA ILE A 162 10.08 -18.06 -17.16
C ILE A 162 11.50 -17.48 -17.09
N LYS A 163 11.61 -16.21 -16.67
CA LYS A 163 12.89 -15.50 -16.54
C LYS A 163 12.91 -14.67 -15.26
N SER A 164 14.06 -14.66 -14.59
CA SER A 164 14.23 -13.97 -13.31
C SER A 164 15.46 -13.07 -13.32
N GLY A 165 15.29 -11.84 -12.83
CA GLY A 165 16.35 -10.94 -12.42
C GLY A 165 16.52 -10.85 -10.90
N GLY A 166 16.06 -11.84 -10.14
CA GLY A 166 16.13 -11.82 -8.68
C GLY A 166 16.13 -13.21 -8.04
N ALA A 167 15.66 -13.30 -6.78
CA ALA A 167 15.81 -14.48 -5.94
C ALA A 167 14.94 -15.68 -6.32
N TYR A 168 13.84 -15.50 -7.05
CA TYR A 168 12.95 -16.61 -7.45
C TYR A 168 13.36 -17.14 -8.83
N PRO A 169 13.88 -18.36 -8.97
CA PRO A 169 14.35 -18.87 -10.26
C PRO A 169 13.19 -19.23 -11.20
N ALA A 170 13.51 -19.52 -12.46
CA ALA A 170 12.55 -20.06 -13.43
C ALA A 170 11.90 -21.37 -12.94
N GLY A 171 10.64 -21.58 -13.32
CA GLY A 171 9.80 -22.70 -12.89
C GLY A 171 9.11 -22.51 -11.53
N LYS A 172 9.24 -21.34 -10.89
CA LYS A 172 8.53 -21.04 -9.63
C LYS A 172 7.15 -20.48 -9.90
N ASP A 173 6.16 -21.01 -9.19
CA ASP A 173 4.79 -20.51 -9.21
C ASP A 173 4.64 -19.21 -8.40
N ALA A 174 3.85 -18.30 -8.94
CA ALA A 174 3.37 -17.11 -8.27
C ALA A 174 1.89 -16.87 -8.60
N LYS A 175 1.20 -16.20 -7.67
CA LYS A 175 -0.13 -15.63 -7.92
C LYS A 175 0.03 -14.13 -8.09
N ILE A 176 -0.54 -13.59 -9.15
CA ILE A 176 -0.47 -12.16 -9.46
C ILE A 176 -1.87 -11.57 -9.26
N PHE A 177 -1.91 -10.42 -8.60
CA PHE A 177 -3.11 -9.74 -8.15
C PHE A 177 -3.11 -8.30 -8.66
N CYS A 178 -4.28 -7.79 -9.01
CA CYS A 178 -4.42 -6.36 -9.26
C CYS A 178 -4.36 -5.59 -7.94
N ALA A 179 -3.55 -4.54 -7.95
CA ALA A 179 -3.42 -3.65 -6.84
C ALA A 179 -4.20 -2.36 -7.13
N SER A 180 -4.88 -1.83 -6.11
CA SER A 180 -5.40 -0.47 -6.13
C SER A 180 -4.78 0.34 -5.02
N ALA A 181 -4.53 1.61 -5.32
CA ALA A 181 -4.03 2.56 -4.36
C ALA A 181 -5.16 3.05 -3.46
N ALA A 182 -4.88 3.14 -2.16
CA ALA A 182 -5.61 3.93 -1.18
C ALA A 182 -4.65 4.96 -0.58
N TYR A 183 -5.21 6.07 -0.10
CA TYR A 183 -4.47 7.15 0.57
C TYR A 183 -3.38 7.78 -0.30
N PRO A 184 -3.71 8.74 -1.17
CA PRO A 184 -2.69 9.47 -1.92
C PRO A 184 -1.80 10.25 -0.94
N ALA A 185 -0.49 9.99 -0.96
CA ALA A 185 0.46 10.68 -0.10
C ALA A 185 0.40 12.21 -0.34
N PRO A 186 0.30 13.05 0.71
CA PRO A 186 -0.05 14.47 0.57
C PRO A 186 1.04 15.33 -0.09
N MET A 187 2.28 14.83 -0.17
CA MET A 187 3.41 15.59 -0.75
C MET A 187 3.91 15.06 -2.08
N GLY A 188 3.03 14.47 -2.90
CA GLY A 188 3.39 14.03 -4.25
C GLY A 188 4.58 13.08 -4.22
N LEU A 189 4.45 12.01 -3.40
CA LEU A 189 5.43 10.93 -3.33
C LEU A 189 5.80 10.60 -4.78
N LYS A 190 7.03 10.95 -5.18
CA LYS A 190 7.49 10.64 -6.53
C LYS A 190 7.61 9.13 -6.56
N LEU A 191 6.51 8.48 -6.94
CA LEU A 191 6.54 7.11 -7.38
C LEU A 191 7.68 7.05 -8.39
N PRO A 192 8.54 6.02 -8.31
CA PRO A 192 9.77 6.03 -9.05
C PRO A 192 9.50 6.40 -10.51
N GLN A 193 9.98 7.59 -10.93
CA GLN A 193 9.60 8.12 -12.23
C GLN A 193 10.16 7.18 -13.29
N LEU A 194 9.24 6.50 -13.96
CA LEU A 194 9.50 5.67 -15.10
C LEU A 194 10.11 6.60 -16.14
N LYS A 195 11.40 6.40 -16.47
CA LYS A 195 11.92 7.00 -17.69
C LYS A 195 11.03 6.44 -18.80
N GLU A 196 10.19 7.27 -19.40
CA GLU A 196 9.53 6.95 -20.66
C GLU A 196 10.60 6.36 -21.57
N GLN A 197 10.47 5.08 -21.93
CA GLN A 197 11.32 4.54 -22.96
C GLN A 197 10.99 5.35 -24.20
N LYS A 198 11.96 6.11 -24.70
CA LYS A 198 11.86 6.69 -26.03
C LYS A 198 11.50 5.54 -26.96
N LEU A 199 10.29 5.56 -27.50
CA LEU A 199 9.90 4.70 -28.61
C LEU A 199 10.95 4.93 -29.70
N ASN A 200 11.87 3.99 -29.85
CA ASN A 200 12.69 3.93 -31.04
C ASN A 200 11.72 3.60 -32.16
N LYS A 201 11.31 4.62 -32.91
CA LYS A 201 10.62 4.45 -34.17
C LYS A 201 11.52 3.55 -35.04
N GLN A 202 11.09 2.32 -35.27
CA GLN A 202 11.64 1.48 -36.33
C GLN A 202 11.22 2.04 -37.68
#